data_AF-A0A7X8L4P8-F1
#
_entry.id   AF-A0A7X8L4P8-F1
#
_cell.length_a   1.000
_cell.length_b   1.000
_cell.length_c   1.000
_cell.angle_alpha   90.00
_cell.angle_beta   90.00
_cell.angle_gamma   90.00
#
_symmetry.space_group_name_H-M   'P 1'
#
loop_
_entity.id
_entity.type
_entity.pdbx_description
1 polymer ?
#
loop_
_entity_poly.entity_id
_entity_poly.type
_entity_poly.pdbx_seq_one_letter_code
_entity_poly.pdbx_strand_id
1 'polypeptide(L)'
;MKEIIRQAWDGHKLQGLSKNNPAKATAPHISIVGHITSMELRKYQDSTDLFNGFSNRFLWTCVRRSKLLPEGPEIPEQVYTKLTPKLADVLKWVKELTPANRKFKRSDTASKVWEKVYELLNDDVQGGKTGGAISRSDAMVIRLSLIYAVLDKTNTIKPEHVMAALAVWQRCQQSVEYFFSEDSGSDPVEEKIIDGLKDGPLSQSEIYRDIFQSNMSAKRIASALQSLSAKSKVKCKEIKPEQGRKKKIWSLI
;
A
#
# COMPACT_ATOMS: atom_id res chain seq x y z
N MET A 1 -15.56 5.33 12.70
CA MET A 1 -15.69 4.65 11.39
C MET A 1 -14.60 3.61 11.14
N LYS A 2 -13.31 3.93 11.37
CA LYS A 2 -12.18 2.99 11.17
C LYS A 2 -12.39 1.64 11.87
N GLU A 3 -12.85 1.65 13.11
CA GLU A 3 -13.12 0.43 13.89
C GLU A 3 -14.24 -0.44 13.30
N ILE A 4 -15.33 0.16 12.81
CA ILE A 4 -16.44 -0.56 12.17
C ILE A 4 -15.95 -1.28 10.89
N ILE A 5 -15.06 -0.64 10.13
CA ILE A 5 -14.47 -1.24 8.92
C ILE A 5 -13.57 -2.42 9.28
N ARG A 6 -12.81 -2.32 10.37
CA ARG A 6 -12.00 -3.45 10.86
C ARG A 6 -12.89 -4.63 11.24
N GLN A 7 -13.90 -4.38 12.07
CA GLN A 7 -14.89 -5.39 12.47
C GLN A 7 -15.60 -6.02 11.27
N ALA A 8 -15.99 -5.22 10.28
CA ALA A 8 -16.61 -5.70 9.06
C ALA A 8 -15.71 -6.64 8.26
N TRP A 9 -14.42 -6.29 8.13
CA TRP A 9 -13.43 -7.13 7.43
C TRP A 9 -13.17 -8.45 8.16
N ASP A 10 -13.17 -8.42 9.50
CA ASP A 10 -13.01 -9.60 10.35
C ASP A 10 -14.31 -10.44 10.46
N GLY A 11 -15.41 -9.99 9.85
CA GLY A 11 -16.72 -10.68 9.89
C GLY A 11 -17.41 -10.60 11.26
N HIS A 12 -16.98 -9.68 12.12
CA HIS A 12 -17.60 -9.47 13.42
C HIS A 12 -18.93 -8.74 13.30
N LYS A 13 -19.80 -8.99 14.27
CA LYS A 13 -21.09 -8.31 14.38
C LYS A 13 -20.92 -6.80 14.50
N LEU A 14 -21.61 -6.04 13.65
CA LEU A 14 -21.61 -4.57 13.72
C LEU A 14 -22.81 -4.11 14.54
N GLN A 15 -22.56 -3.29 15.56
CA GLN A 15 -23.61 -2.67 16.36
C GLN A 15 -23.14 -1.32 16.92
N GLY A 16 -24.06 -0.35 16.99
CA GLY A 16 -23.78 0.91 17.68
C GLY A 16 -23.74 0.72 19.20
N LEU A 17 -22.81 1.39 19.89
CA LEU A 17 -22.66 1.28 21.35
C LEU A 17 -23.56 2.24 22.14
N SER A 18 -24.14 3.25 21.49
CA SER A 18 -24.81 4.38 22.15
C SER A 18 -26.32 4.27 22.32
N LYS A 19 -26.96 3.19 21.84
CA LYS A 19 -28.41 2.98 21.96
C LYS A 19 -28.71 1.80 22.87
N ASN A 20 -29.77 1.92 23.69
CA ASN A 20 -30.24 0.85 24.56
C ASN A 20 -30.77 -0.37 23.77
N ASN A 21 -31.24 -0.14 22.54
CA ASN A 21 -31.56 -1.19 21.56
C ASN A 21 -30.96 -0.85 20.18
N PRO A 22 -29.66 -1.14 19.96
CA PRO A 22 -28.99 -0.78 18.72
C PRO A 22 -29.35 -1.75 17.60
N ALA A 23 -29.47 -1.23 16.37
CA ALA A 23 -29.50 -2.06 15.17
C ALA A 23 -28.22 -2.89 15.07
N LYS A 24 -28.36 -4.16 14.69
CA LYS A 24 -27.29 -5.17 14.70
C LYS A 24 -27.20 -5.84 13.33
N ALA A 25 -26.01 -5.84 12.73
CA ALA A 25 -25.70 -6.69 11.59
C ALA A 25 -24.88 -7.89 12.09
N THR A 26 -25.49 -9.08 12.15
CA THR A 26 -24.91 -10.29 12.77
C THR A 26 -23.94 -11.05 11.88
N ALA A 27 -24.10 -10.95 10.55
CA ALA A 27 -23.22 -11.57 9.56
C ALA A 27 -22.98 -10.58 8.39
N PRO A 28 -22.26 -9.47 8.64
CA PRO A 28 -22.05 -8.44 7.63
C PRO A 28 -21.24 -8.97 6.46
N HIS A 29 -21.71 -8.70 5.24
CA HIS A 29 -20.95 -8.90 4.00
C HIS A 29 -20.84 -7.56 3.29
N ILE A 30 -19.71 -6.89 3.45
CA ILE A 30 -19.51 -5.51 3.00
C ILE A 30 -18.36 -5.48 1.99
N SER A 31 -18.61 -4.85 0.84
CA SER A 31 -17.57 -4.50 -0.14
C SER A 31 -17.45 -2.98 -0.19
N ILE A 32 -16.21 -2.48 -0.17
CA ILE A 32 -15.92 -1.05 -0.18
C ILE A 32 -15.06 -0.74 -1.40
N VAL A 33 -15.52 0.18 -2.23
CA VAL A 33 -14.73 0.78 -3.31
C VAL A 33 -14.65 2.27 -3.03
N GLY A 34 -13.43 2.79 -2.94
CA GLY A 34 -13.16 4.19 -2.61
C GLY A 34 -12.12 4.78 -3.53
N HIS A 35 -12.23 6.08 -3.78
CA HIS A 35 -11.25 6.85 -4.53
C HIS A 35 -10.75 8.00 -3.65
N ILE A 36 -9.44 8.23 -3.71
CA ILE A 36 -8.78 9.34 -3.02
C ILE A 36 -7.72 9.92 -3.96
N THR A 37 -7.50 11.23 -3.89
CA THR A 37 -6.42 11.85 -4.66
C THR A 37 -5.08 11.61 -3.98
N SER A 38 -3.99 11.59 -4.74
CA SER A 38 -2.65 11.42 -4.18
C SER A 38 -2.27 12.55 -3.20
N MET A 39 -2.72 13.79 -3.49
CA MET A 39 -2.48 14.94 -2.62
C MET A 39 -3.20 14.82 -1.29
N GLU A 40 -4.46 14.37 -1.30
CA GLU A 40 -5.23 14.16 -0.08
C GLU A 40 -4.69 12.98 0.74
N LEU A 41 -4.36 11.86 0.08
CA LEU A 41 -3.80 10.69 0.75
C LEU A 41 -2.50 11.03 1.49
N ARG A 42 -1.62 11.84 0.89
CA ARG A 42 -0.37 12.31 1.53
C ARG A 42 -0.60 13.10 2.81
N LYS A 43 -1.73 13.83 2.97
CA LYS A 43 -2.03 14.54 4.22
C LYS A 43 -2.25 13.59 5.40
N TYR A 44 -2.60 12.34 5.12
CA TYR A 44 -2.83 11.30 6.13
C TYR A 44 -1.64 10.37 6.32
N GLN A 45 -0.52 10.58 5.61
CA GLN A 45 0.65 9.70 5.64
C GLN A 45 1.32 9.61 7.02
N ASP A 46 1.18 10.62 7.87
CA ASP A 46 1.74 10.65 9.23
C ASP A 46 0.72 10.22 10.29
N SER A 47 -0.50 9.86 9.87
CA SER A 47 -1.52 9.38 10.77
C SER A 47 -1.19 7.95 11.21
N THR A 48 -0.85 7.78 12.48
CA THR A 48 -0.67 6.46 13.12
C THR A 48 -1.89 5.57 12.94
N ASP A 49 -3.09 6.15 12.94
CA ASP A 49 -4.34 5.42 12.70
C ASP A 49 -4.43 4.74 11.33
N LEU A 50 -3.83 5.35 10.29
CA LEU A 50 -3.89 4.83 8.93
C LEU A 50 -3.14 3.48 8.84
N PHE A 51 -2.05 3.35 9.60
CA PHE A 51 -1.21 2.15 9.63
C PHE A 51 -1.48 1.23 10.82
N ASN A 52 -2.34 1.64 11.76
CA ASN A 52 -2.85 0.80 12.84
C ASN A 52 -3.96 -0.14 12.32
N GLY A 53 -3.69 -0.89 11.26
CA GLY A 53 -4.60 -1.89 10.69
C GLY A 53 -5.72 -1.37 9.79
N PHE A 54 -5.86 -0.06 9.54
CA PHE A 54 -6.85 0.39 8.56
C PHE A 54 -6.39 0.06 7.13
N SER A 55 -5.19 0.50 6.75
CA SER A 55 -4.73 0.44 5.35
C SER A 55 -4.51 -0.98 4.82
N ASN A 56 -4.04 -1.90 5.66
CA ASN A 56 -3.82 -3.29 5.27
C ASN A 56 -5.11 -4.10 5.05
N ARG A 57 -6.28 -3.48 5.16
CA ARG A 57 -7.57 -4.09 4.82
C ARG A 57 -8.08 -3.67 3.43
N PHE A 58 -7.30 -2.90 2.68
CA PHE A 58 -7.64 -2.44 1.33
C PHE A 58 -6.61 -2.92 0.30
N LEU A 59 -7.10 -3.19 -0.92
CA LEU A 59 -6.26 -3.37 -2.10
C LEU A 59 -5.97 -1.99 -2.71
N TRP A 60 -4.82 -1.43 -2.36
CA TRP A 60 -4.40 -0.11 -2.87
C TRP A 60 -4.01 -0.22 -4.34
N THR A 61 -4.60 0.60 -5.22
CA THR A 61 -4.18 0.63 -6.63
C THR A 61 -3.88 2.06 -7.05
N CYS A 62 -2.61 2.34 -7.34
CA CYS A 62 -2.22 3.59 -7.96
C CYS A 62 -2.60 3.54 -9.44
N VAL A 63 -3.54 4.39 -9.83
CA VAL A 63 -4.05 4.51 -11.19
C VAL A 63 -3.86 5.93 -11.70
N ARG A 64 -3.59 6.06 -13.00
CA ARG A 64 -3.53 7.34 -13.71
C ARG A 64 -4.63 7.37 -14.75
N ARG A 65 -5.29 8.51 -14.89
CA ARG A 65 -6.24 8.75 -15.98
C ARG A 65 -5.53 8.52 -17.32
N SER A 66 -6.05 7.60 -18.12
CA SER A 66 -5.46 7.23 -19.41
C SER A 66 -5.86 8.18 -20.54
N LYS A 67 -7.08 8.74 -20.49
CA LYS A 67 -7.65 9.59 -21.55
C LYS A 67 -8.47 10.75 -20.97
N LEU A 68 -8.55 11.84 -21.74
CA LEU A 68 -9.46 12.96 -21.53
C LEU A 68 -10.56 12.87 -22.59
N LEU A 69 -11.73 12.39 -22.21
CA LEU A 69 -12.85 12.18 -23.12
C LEU A 69 -14.01 13.05 -22.63
N PRO A 70 -14.22 14.25 -23.19
CA PRO A 70 -15.39 15.07 -22.85
C PRO A 70 -16.68 14.33 -23.25
N GLU A 71 -16.62 13.60 -24.36
CA GLU A 71 -17.65 12.66 -24.82
C GLU A 71 -16.95 11.30 -24.97
N GLY A 72 -17.15 10.42 -23.98
CA GLY A 72 -16.64 9.05 -24.06
C GLY A 72 -17.34 8.28 -25.17
N PRO A 73 -16.64 7.42 -25.93
CA PRO A 73 -17.31 6.59 -26.93
C PRO A 73 -18.30 5.67 -26.22
N GLU A 74 -19.42 5.39 -26.90
CA GLU A 74 -20.32 4.35 -26.45
C GLU A 74 -19.55 3.02 -26.35
N ILE A 75 -19.72 2.32 -25.24
CA ILE A 75 -19.08 1.01 -25.06
C ILE A 75 -19.80 0.04 -25.99
N PRO A 76 -19.09 -0.60 -26.95
CA PRO A 76 -19.75 -1.46 -27.93
C PRO A 76 -20.52 -2.59 -27.24
N GLU A 77 -21.72 -2.90 -27.72
CA GLU A 77 -22.58 -3.95 -27.17
C GLU A 77 -21.87 -5.32 -27.10
N GLN A 78 -20.91 -5.56 -28.02
CA GLN A 78 -20.10 -6.78 -28.01
C GLN A 78 -19.27 -6.96 -26.72
N VAL A 79 -18.93 -5.87 -26.02
CA VAL A 79 -18.23 -5.95 -24.72
C VAL A 79 -19.15 -6.52 -23.65
N TYR A 80 -20.38 -6.01 -23.57
CA TYR A 80 -21.37 -6.47 -22.60
C TYR A 80 -21.82 -7.90 -22.89
N THR A 81 -22.14 -8.22 -24.14
CA THR A 81 -22.59 -9.57 -24.53
C THR A 81 -21.53 -10.64 -24.32
N LYS A 82 -20.24 -10.29 -24.26
CA LYS A 82 -19.15 -11.23 -23.88
C LYS A 82 -19.01 -11.44 -22.37
N LEU A 83 -19.30 -10.43 -21.55
CA LEU A 83 -19.05 -10.46 -20.11
C LEU A 83 -20.29 -10.82 -19.30
N THR A 84 -21.44 -10.23 -19.62
CA THR A 84 -22.69 -10.41 -18.86
C THR A 84 -23.13 -11.86 -18.78
N PRO A 85 -23.14 -12.67 -19.87
CA PRO A 85 -23.52 -14.07 -19.78
C PRO A 85 -22.55 -14.90 -18.94
N LYS A 86 -21.24 -14.63 -19.02
CA LYS A 86 -20.23 -15.33 -18.21
C LYS A 86 -20.44 -15.08 -16.72
N LEU A 87 -20.69 -13.83 -16.34
CA LEU A 87 -20.95 -13.48 -14.94
C LEU A 87 -22.28 -14.05 -14.46
N ALA A 88 -23.33 -14.01 -15.29
CA ALA A 88 -24.62 -14.61 -14.96
C ALA A 88 -24.51 -16.12 -14.72
N ASP A 89 -23.72 -16.81 -15.53
CA ASP A 89 -23.46 -18.25 -15.40
C ASP A 89 -22.67 -18.58 -14.12
N VAL A 90 -21.65 -17.78 -13.77
CA VAL A 90 -20.96 -17.91 -12.47
C VAL A 90 -21.93 -17.72 -11.30
N LEU A 91 -22.79 -16.70 -11.34
CA LEU A 91 -23.77 -16.43 -10.28
C LEU A 91 -24.80 -17.56 -10.16
N LYS A 92 -25.23 -18.14 -11.29
CA LYS A 92 -26.12 -19.30 -11.31
C LYS A 92 -25.44 -20.49 -10.63
N TRP A 93 -24.22 -20.82 -11.05
CA TRP A 93 -23.44 -21.91 -10.47
C TRP A 93 -23.27 -21.75 -8.95
N VAL A 94 -22.91 -20.55 -8.46
CA VAL A 94 -22.77 -20.28 -7.02
C VAL A 94 -24.07 -20.53 -6.25
N LYS A 95 -25.22 -20.15 -6.82
CA LYS A 95 -26.54 -20.38 -6.18
C LYS A 95 -26.91 -21.86 -6.07
N GLU A 96 -26.43 -22.68 -7.01
CA GLU A 96 -26.67 -24.12 -7.06
C GLU A 96 -25.73 -24.92 -6.13
N LEU A 97 -24.71 -24.29 -5.54
CA LEU A 97 -23.79 -24.95 -4.61
C LEU A 97 -24.49 -25.38 -3.32
N THR A 98 -24.42 -26.69 -3.04
CA THR A 98 -24.83 -27.27 -1.75
C THR A 98 -23.86 -26.87 -0.63
N PRO A 99 -24.27 -26.97 0.66
CA PRO A 99 -23.37 -26.70 1.79
C PRO A 99 -22.07 -27.51 1.76
N ALA A 100 -22.11 -28.76 1.25
CA ALA A 100 -20.93 -29.60 1.11
C ALA A 100 -19.95 -29.04 0.06
N ASN A 101 -20.47 -28.53 -1.06
CA ASN A 101 -19.68 -28.01 -2.17
C ASN A 101 -19.27 -26.55 -2.02
N ARG A 102 -19.80 -25.84 -1.01
CA ARG A 102 -19.44 -24.46 -0.66
C ARG A 102 -18.14 -24.36 0.16
N LYS A 103 -17.50 -25.49 0.48
CA LYS A 103 -16.18 -25.52 1.12
C LYS A 103 -15.09 -25.55 0.05
N PHE A 104 -14.31 -24.47 -0.03
CA PHE A 104 -13.22 -24.37 -0.99
C PHE A 104 -11.94 -24.94 -0.39
N LYS A 105 -11.16 -25.65 -1.20
CA LYS A 105 -9.86 -26.20 -0.81
C LYS A 105 -8.82 -25.98 -1.90
N ARG A 106 -7.57 -25.78 -1.51
CA ARG A 106 -6.45 -25.84 -2.46
C ARG A 106 -6.23 -27.29 -2.91
N SER A 107 -5.93 -27.47 -4.19
CA SER A 107 -5.33 -28.72 -4.70
C SER A 107 -3.94 -28.93 -4.08
N ASP A 108 -3.42 -30.16 -4.17
CA ASP A 108 -2.09 -30.49 -3.63
C ASP A 108 -0.99 -29.66 -4.31
N THR A 109 -1.10 -29.44 -5.63
CA THR A 109 -0.17 -28.60 -6.38
C THR A 109 -0.29 -27.12 -5.99
N ALA A 110 -1.52 -26.61 -5.82
CA ALA A 110 -1.73 -25.24 -5.35
C ALA A 110 -1.25 -25.03 -3.91
N SER A 111 -1.28 -26.06 -3.07
CA SER A 111 -0.74 -25.99 -1.71
C SER A 111 0.78 -25.81 -1.71
N LYS A 112 1.51 -26.55 -2.57
CA LYS A 112 2.96 -26.36 -2.77
C LYS A 112 3.31 -24.99 -3.34
N VAL A 113 2.50 -24.45 -4.24
CA VAL A 113 2.68 -23.07 -4.74
C VAL A 113 2.42 -22.07 -3.62
N TRP A 114 1.37 -22.29 -2.84
CA TRP A 114 1.01 -21.42 -1.72
C TRP A 114 2.11 -21.36 -0.65
N GLU A 115 2.79 -22.47 -0.33
CA GLU A 115 3.93 -22.48 0.60
C GLU A 115 5.00 -21.47 0.19
N LYS A 116 5.44 -21.51 -1.07
CA LYS A 116 6.44 -20.57 -1.61
C LYS A 116 5.94 -19.12 -1.64
N VAL A 117 4.68 -18.93 -1.99
CA VAL A 117 4.07 -17.59 -2.00
C VAL A 117 3.96 -17.06 -0.57
N TYR A 118 3.61 -17.89 0.39
CA TYR A 118 3.50 -17.51 1.79
C TYR A 118 4.86 -17.09 2.35
N GLU A 119 5.92 -17.86 2.07
CA GLU A 119 7.30 -17.47 2.41
C GLU A 119 7.64 -16.09 1.80
N LEU A 120 7.44 -15.92 0.49
CA LEU A 120 7.69 -14.65 -0.20
C LEU A 120 6.94 -13.46 0.42
N LEU A 121 5.70 -13.65 0.84
CA LEU A 121 4.86 -12.59 1.40
C LEU A 121 5.25 -12.20 2.84
N ASN A 122 5.99 -13.06 3.55
CA ASN A 122 6.32 -12.88 4.96
C ASN A 122 7.82 -12.68 5.23
N ASP A 123 8.71 -13.09 4.31
CA ASP A 123 10.16 -12.89 4.44
C ASP A 123 10.55 -11.40 4.35
N ASP A 124 9.74 -10.59 3.66
CA ASP A 124 10.06 -9.22 3.23
C ASP A 124 9.20 -8.15 3.92
N VAL A 125 8.72 -8.39 5.14
CA VAL A 125 7.92 -7.39 5.89
C VAL A 125 8.83 -6.23 6.31
N GLN A 126 9.02 -5.30 5.38
CA GLN A 126 9.63 -4.00 5.58
C GLN A 126 9.03 -3.34 6.83
N GLY A 127 9.86 -2.80 7.72
CA GLY A 127 9.37 -1.99 8.84
C GLY A 127 8.63 -0.73 8.37
N GLY A 128 8.03 0.00 9.30
CA GLY A 128 7.45 1.32 9.02
C GLY A 128 6.08 1.29 8.33
N LYS A 129 5.76 2.40 7.64
CA LYS A 129 4.42 2.65 7.07
C LYS A 129 4.04 1.67 5.97
N THR A 130 4.99 1.36 5.08
CA THR A 130 4.78 0.39 4.00
C THR A 130 4.46 -0.99 4.57
N GLY A 131 5.26 -1.49 5.53
CA GLY A 131 4.98 -2.73 6.26
C GLY A 131 3.60 -2.76 6.89
N GLY A 132 3.24 -1.70 7.62
CA GLY A 132 1.92 -1.58 8.27
C GLY A 132 0.75 -1.65 7.28
N ALA A 133 0.95 -1.18 6.04
CA ALA A 133 -0.05 -1.21 4.98
C ALA A 133 -0.09 -2.54 4.19
N ILE A 134 0.99 -3.33 4.17
CA ILE A 134 1.02 -4.63 3.47
C ILE A 134 0.89 -5.85 4.41
N SER A 135 0.86 -5.67 5.72
CA SER A 135 0.91 -6.75 6.73
C SER A 135 -0.24 -7.77 6.75
N ARG A 136 -1.20 -7.70 5.83
CA ARG A 136 -2.27 -8.71 5.64
C ARG A 136 -2.24 -9.29 4.22
N SER A 137 -1.05 -9.30 3.60
CA SER A 137 -0.80 -9.74 2.24
C SER A 137 -1.34 -11.16 1.98
N ASP A 138 -1.02 -12.09 2.86
CA ASP A 138 -1.46 -13.49 2.81
C ASP A 138 -3.00 -13.61 2.77
N ALA A 139 -3.69 -12.91 3.67
CA ALA A 139 -5.14 -12.91 3.76
C ALA A 139 -5.81 -12.26 2.53
N MET A 140 -5.13 -11.30 1.88
CA MET A 140 -5.60 -10.70 0.63
C MET A 140 -5.44 -11.66 -0.54
N VAL A 141 -4.27 -12.28 -0.68
CA VAL A 141 -3.99 -13.23 -1.78
C VAL A 141 -4.91 -14.45 -1.69
N ILE A 142 -5.17 -14.99 -0.49
CA ILE A 142 -6.13 -16.09 -0.32
C ILE A 142 -7.52 -15.70 -0.81
N ARG A 143 -8.04 -14.54 -0.40
CA ARG A 143 -9.38 -14.07 -0.81
C ARG A 143 -9.46 -13.86 -2.33
N LEU A 144 -8.44 -13.27 -2.94
CA LEU A 144 -8.35 -13.12 -4.39
C LEU A 144 -8.30 -14.48 -5.10
N SER A 145 -7.52 -15.45 -4.59
CA SER A 145 -7.44 -16.78 -5.19
C SER A 145 -8.77 -17.54 -5.14
N LEU A 146 -9.56 -17.33 -4.09
CA LEU A 146 -10.93 -17.85 -3.98
C LEU A 146 -11.84 -17.20 -5.02
N ILE A 147 -11.75 -15.87 -5.21
CA ILE A 147 -12.53 -15.17 -6.24
C ILE A 147 -12.20 -15.73 -7.62
N TYR A 148 -10.93 -15.94 -7.95
CA TYR A 148 -10.53 -16.55 -9.23
C TYR A 148 -11.08 -17.98 -9.39
N ALA A 149 -11.05 -18.81 -8.34
CA ALA A 149 -11.66 -20.14 -8.37
C ALA A 149 -13.18 -20.11 -8.61
N VAL A 150 -13.87 -19.14 -8.01
CA VAL A 150 -15.32 -18.93 -8.22
C VAL A 150 -15.60 -18.50 -9.66
N LEU A 151 -14.78 -17.62 -10.23
CA LEU A 151 -14.91 -17.19 -11.63
C LEU A 151 -14.72 -18.36 -12.60
N ASP A 152 -13.87 -19.32 -12.25
CA ASP A 152 -13.66 -20.58 -12.99
C ASP A 152 -14.67 -21.68 -12.63
N LYS A 153 -15.67 -21.36 -11.80
CA LYS A 153 -16.75 -22.27 -11.36
C LYS A 153 -16.23 -23.58 -10.76
N THR A 154 -15.19 -23.48 -9.92
CA THR A 154 -14.60 -24.61 -9.21
C THR A 154 -14.48 -24.32 -7.72
N ASN A 155 -14.77 -25.32 -6.88
CA ASN A 155 -14.51 -25.26 -5.44
C ASN A 155 -13.06 -25.65 -5.07
N THR A 156 -12.25 -26.00 -6.07
CA THR A 156 -10.84 -26.31 -5.91
C THR A 156 -9.99 -25.15 -6.39
N ILE A 157 -9.18 -24.58 -5.49
CA ILE A 157 -8.19 -23.55 -5.80
C ILE A 157 -6.98 -24.23 -6.44
N LYS A 158 -6.66 -23.83 -7.66
CA LYS A 158 -5.57 -24.36 -8.47
C LYS A 158 -4.38 -23.39 -8.51
N PRO A 159 -3.17 -23.83 -8.91
CA PRO A 159 -1.99 -22.97 -9.00
C PRO A 159 -2.22 -21.65 -9.73
N GLU A 160 -2.93 -21.68 -10.85
CA GLU A 160 -3.26 -20.52 -11.68
C GLU A 160 -4.05 -19.46 -10.92
N HIS A 161 -4.96 -19.85 -10.01
CA HIS A 161 -5.73 -18.90 -9.20
C HIS A 161 -4.85 -18.21 -8.17
N VAL A 162 -3.89 -18.95 -7.57
CA VAL A 162 -2.93 -18.40 -6.60
C VAL A 162 -2.00 -17.41 -7.30
N MET A 163 -1.48 -17.78 -8.48
CA MET A 163 -0.59 -16.91 -9.26
C MET A 163 -1.30 -15.66 -9.77
N ALA A 164 -2.54 -15.78 -10.24
CA ALA A 164 -3.35 -14.62 -10.64
C ALA A 164 -3.62 -13.67 -9.46
N ALA A 165 -3.95 -14.22 -8.29
CA ALA A 165 -4.11 -13.45 -7.06
C ALA A 165 -2.83 -12.73 -6.64
N LEU A 166 -1.69 -13.42 -6.70
CA LEU A 166 -0.39 -12.83 -6.39
C LEU A 166 -0.04 -11.69 -7.35
N ALA A 167 -0.32 -11.83 -8.65
CA ALA A 167 -0.05 -10.77 -9.63
C ALA A 167 -0.84 -9.48 -9.32
N VAL A 168 -2.13 -9.60 -8.95
CA VAL A 168 -2.93 -8.45 -8.50
C VAL A 168 -2.35 -7.85 -7.23
N TRP A 169 -1.97 -8.69 -6.26
CA TRP A 169 -1.38 -8.24 -5.02
C TRP A 169 -0.04 -7.51 -5.22
N GLN A 170 0.83 -7.99 -6.10
CA GLN A 170 2.10 -7.34 -6.43
C GLN A 170 1.88 -5.91 -6.96
N ARG A 171 0.85 -5.69 -7.79
CA ARG A 171 0.47 -4.34 -8.20
C ARG A 171 -0.01 -3.49 -7.01
N CYS A 172 -0.70 -4.10 -6.05
CA CYS A 172 -1.13 -3.41 -4.85
C CYS A 172 0.06 -3.00 -3.98
N GLN A 173 1.00 -3.91 -3.77
CA GLN A 173 2.23 -3.65 -3.03
C GLN A 173 3.04 -2.52 -3.67
N GLN A 174 3.28 -2.55 -4.99
CA GLN A 174 3.94 -1.46 -5.71
C GLN A 174 3.24 -0.12 -5.53
N SER A 175 1.91 -0.13 -5.44
CA SER A 175 1.12 1.09 -5.20
C SER A 175 1.28 1.61 -3.78
N VAL A 176 1.34 0.71 -2.78
CA VAL A 176 1.62 1.07 -1.40
C VAL A 176 3.04 1.65 -1.28
N GLU A 177 4.04 0.98 -1.85
CA GLU A 177 5.43 1.46 -1.90
C GLU A 177 5.52 2.84 -2.56
N TYR A 178 4.78 3.07 -3.64
CA TYR A 178 4.73 4.38 -4.30
C TYR A 178 4.11 5.50 -3.44
N PHE A 179 3.22 5.21 -2.50
CA PHE A 179 2.57 6.24 -1.67
C PHE A 179 3.12 6.35 -0.25
N PHE A 180 3.75 5.29 0.25
CA PHE A 180 4.09 5.14 1.66
C PHE A 180 5.53 4.68 1.90
N SER A 181 6.35 4.51 0.85
CA SER A 181 7.79 4.41 1.06
C SER A 181 8.30 5.73 1.65
N GLU A 182 9.27 5.66 2.56
CA GLU A 182 9.94 6.86 3.09
C GLU A 182 10.63 7.69 1.99
N ASP A 183 10.74 7.13 0.78
CA ASP A 183 11.24 7.75 -0.44
C ASP A 183 10.16 8.32 -1.39
N SER A 184 8.86 8.07 -1.14
CA SER A 184 7.78 8.47 -2.06
C SER A 184 7.34 9.94 -1.95
N GLY A 185 7.95 10.69 -1.05
CA GLY A 185 8.01 12.14 -1.12
C GLY A 185 9.46 12.52 -0.97
N SER A 186 10.00 13.31 -1.89
CA SER A 186 11.12 14.14 -1.51
C SER A 186 10.68 14.95 -0.30
N ASP A 187 11.33 14.69 0.82
CA ASP A 187 11.25 15.59 1.94
C ASP A 187 11.67 16.98 1.41
N PRO A 188 10.82 18.02 1.51
CA PRO A 188 11.16 19.35 1.00
C PRO A 188 12.48 19.88 1.60
N VAL A 189 12.86 19.39 2.78
CA VAL A 189 14.15 19.67 3.41
C VAL A 189 15.28 18.94 2.68
N GLU A 190 15.10 17.66 2.32
CA GLU A 190 16.07 16.90 1.53
C GLU A 190 16.25 17.49 0.12
N GLU A 191 15.17 17.90 -0.53
CA GLU A 191 15.19 18.58 -1.83
C GLU A 191 16.00 19.87 -1.79
N LYS A 192 15.71 20.73 -0.81
CA LYS A 192 16.45 21.99 -0.62
C LYS A 192 17.91 21.76 -0.30
N ILE A 193 18.24 20.71 0.46
CA ILE A 193 19.63 20.34 0.74
C ILE A 193 20.33 19.87 -0.52
N ILE A 194 19.70 18.99 -1.31
CA ILE A 194 20.26 18.52 -2.59
C ILE A 194 20.49 19.71 -3.51
N ASP A 195 19.51 20.62 -3.63
CA ASP A 195 19.61 21.79 -4.49
C ASP A 195 20.73 22.73 -4.05
N GLY A 196 20.80 23.08 -2.75
CA GLY A 196 21.86 23.94 -2.23
C GLY A 196 23.25 23.30 -2.20
N LEU A 197 23.37 21.97 -2.26
CA LEU A 197 24.66 21.28 -2.40
C LEU A 197 25.13 21.16 -3.86
N LYS A 198 24.33 21.57 -4.85
CA LYS A 198 24.78 21.65 -6.25
C LYS A 198 25.86 22.71 -6.44
N ASP A 199 25.79 23.79 -5.67
CA ASP A 199 26.73 24.91 -5.72
C ASP A 199 28.06 24.61 -5.02
N GLY A 200 28.13 23.50 -4.27
CA GLY A 200 29.36 23.04 -3.65
C GLY A 200 29.16 22.34 -2.30
N PRO A 201 30.25 21.81 -1.71
CA PRO A 201 30.23 21.18 -0.40
C PRO A 201 29.95 22.20 0.70
N LEU A 202 29.01 21.90 1.60
CA LEU A 202 28.64 22.77 2.73
C LEU A 202 28.74 22.04 4.06
N SER A 203 29.12 22.75 5.11
CA SER A 203 29.02 22.28 6.49
C SER A 203 27.57 22.32 7.00
N GLN A 204 27.28 21.57 8.07
CA GLN A 204 25.95 21.60 8.70
C GLN A 204 25.52 23.01 9.14
N SER A 205 26.47 23.86 9.57
CA SER A 205 26.19 25.25 9.95
C SER A 205 25.87 26.13 8.73
N GLU A 206 26.55 25.91 7.61
CA GLU A 206 26.26 26.59 6.34
C GLU A 206 24.92 26.14 5.76
N ILE A 207 24.59 24.85 5.81
CA ILE A 207 23.25 24.37 5.43
C ILE A 207 22.17 25.06 6.27
N TYR A 208 22.36 25.16 7.59
CA TYR A 208 21.41 25.84 8.47
C TYR A 208 21.24 27.33 8.14
N ARG A 209 22.33 28.05 7.88
CA ARG A 209 22.31 29.49 7.63
C ARG A 209 21.94 29.84 6.19
N ASP A 210 22.56 29.20 5.22
CA ASP A 210 22.57 29.60 3.81
C ASP A 210 21.40 28.96 3.04
N ILE A 211 21.04 27.71 3.33
CA ILE A 211 19.90 27.03 2.69
C ILE A 211 18.58 27.32 3.43
N PHE A 212 18.60 27.27 4.76
CA PHE A 212 17.39 27.39 5.58
C PHE A 212 17.19 28.76 6.24
N GLN A 213 18.08 29.73 6.01
CA GLN A 213 17.98 31.09 6.56
C GLN A 213 17.77 31.10 8.09
N SER A 214 18.39 30.15 8.79
CA SER A 214 18.25 29.95 10.25
C SER A 214 16.84 29.56 10.74
N ASN A 215 15.90 29.26 9.85
CA ASN A 215 14.49 28.98 10.16
C ASN A 215 14.15 27.48 10.32
N MET A 216 15.17 26.61 10.46
CA MET A 216 14.97 25.17 10.54
C MET A 216 15.71 24.57 11.73
N SER A 217 15.06 23.71 12.51
CA SER A 217 15.73 23.10 13.67
C SER A 217 16.95 22.25 13.26
N ALA A 218 18.03 22.35 14.04
CA ALA A 218 19.25 21.57 13.80
C ALA A 218 18.98 20.05 13.80
N LYS A 219 18.04 19.58 14.65
CA LYS A 219 17.61 18.18 14.69
C LYS A 219 16.98 17.74 13.36
N ARG A 220 16.17 18.60 12.73
CA ARG A 220 15.52 18.28 11.45
C ARG A 220 16.51 18.20 10.29
N ILE A 221 17.47 19.13 10.24
CA ILE A 221 18.56 19.14 9.25
C ILE A 221 19.43 17.89 9.41
N ALA A 222 19.81 17.54 10.65
CA ALA A 222 20.60 16.34 10.92
C ALA A 222 19.89 15.06 10.48
N SER A 223 18.58 14.94 10.75
CA SER A 223 17.76 13.82 10.31
C SER A 223 17.69 13.71 8.79
N ALA A 224 17.51 14.83 8.08
CA ALA A 224 17.46 14.86 6.61
C ALA A 224 18.81 14.47 5.98
N LEU A 225 19.93 14.95 6.54
CA LEU A 225 21.27 14.58 6.07
C LEU A 225 21.59 13.10 6.31
N GLN A 226 21.16 12.54 7.44
CA GLN A 226 21.32 11.13 7.74
C GLN A 226 20.51 10.26 6.76
N SER A 227 19.26 10.65 6.49
CA SER A 227 18.40 10.01 5.49
C SER A 227 19.02 10.06 4.08
N LEU A 228 19.45 11.24 3.61
CA LEU A 228 20.14 11.39 2.32
C LEU A 228 21.43 10.56 2.22
N SER A 229 22.16 10.42 3.32
CA SER A 229 23.36 9.58 3.38
C SER A 229 23.01 8.10 3.25
N ALA A 230 21.94 7.64 3.91
CA ALA A 230 21.48 6.25 3.82
C ALA A 230 21.00 5.91 2.40
N LYS A 231 20.36 6.88 1.72
CA LYS A 231 19.93 6.82 0.32
C LYS A 231 21.07 6.97 -0.71
N SER A 232 22.32 7.06 -0.26
CA SER A 232 23.50 7.28 -1.12
C SER A 232 23.39 8.51 -2.04
N LYS A 233 22.73 9.58 -1.58
CA LYS A 233 22.62 10.86 -2.31
C LYS A 233 23.67 11.89 -1.89
N VAL A 234 24.17 11.80 -0.66
CA VAL A 234 25.20 12.70 -0.11
C VAL A 234 26.27 11.90 0.64
N LYS A 235 27.48 12.45 0.71
CA LYS A 235 28.61 11.93 1.51
C LYS A 235 29.07 12.96 2.52
N CYS A 236 29.50 12.47 3.69
CA CYS A 236 30.02 13.29 4.78
C CYS A 236 31.52 13.07 4.94
N LYS A 237 32.30 14.16 5.03
CA LYS A 237 33.71 14.15 5.43
C LYS A 237 33.88 14.94 6.72
N GLU A 238 34.58 14.35 7.69
CA GLU A 238 35.03 15.09 8.87
C GLU A 238 36.36 15.78 8.59
N ILE A 239 36.39 17.09 8.78
CA ILE A 239 37.62 17.89 8.71
C ILE A 239 38.00 18.32 10.12
N LYS A 240 39.26 18.06 10.50
CA LYS A 240 39.91 18.60 11.69
C LYS A 240 40.73 19.82 11.26
N PRO A 241 40.29 21.06 11.54
CA PRO A 241 41.15 22.23 11.36
C PRO A 241 42.28 22.25 12.41
N GLU A 242 43.40 22.93 12.09
CA GLU A 242 44.56 23.11 13.00
C GLU A 242 44.18 23.82 14.31
N GLN A 243 43.13 24.64 14.30
CA GLN A 243 42.50 25.20 15.49
C GLN A 243 40.97 25.16 15.36
N GLY A 244 40.27 24.64 16.38
CA GLY A 244 38.81 24.64 16.47
C GLY A 244 38.14 23.25 16.56
N ARG A 245 36.81 23.23 16.62
CA ARG A 245 36.02 21.99 16.69
C ARG A 245 35.94 21.31 15.32
N LYS A 246 35.86 19.98 15.33
CA LYS A 246 35.64 19.15 14.13
C LYS A 246 34.41 19.65 13.36
N LYS A 247 34.53 19.75 12.03
CA LYS A 247 33.40 20.11 11.15
C LYS A 247 33.06 18.95 10.24
N LYS A 248 31.76 18.68 10.09
CA LYS A 248 31.20 17.76 9.10
C LYS A 248 30.86 18.52 7.84
N ILE A 249 31.50 18.17 6.73
CA ILE A 249 31.23 18.72 5.40
C ILE A 249 30.44 17.70 4.59
N TRP A 250 29.35 18.16 4.01
CA TRP A 250 28.43 17.37 3.19
C TRP A 250 28.58 17.75 1.73
N SER A 251 28.52 16.76 0.84
CA SER A 251 28.61 16.95 -0.61
C SER A 251 27.74 15.92 -1.32
N LEU A 252 27.28 16.24 -2.53
CA LEU A 252 26.62 15.28 -3.40
C LEU A 252 27.57 14.12 -3.75
N ILE A 253 26.99 12.92 -3.92
CA ILE A 253 27.71 11.74 -4.42
C ILE A 253 27.82 11.81 -5.93
#